data_AF-A0A2P6PR81-F1
#
_entry.id   AF-A0A2P6PR81-F1
#
_cell.length_a   1.000
_cell.length_b   1.000
_cell.length_c   1.000
_cell.angle_alpha   90.00
_cell.angle_beta   90.00
_cell.angle_gamma   90.00
#
_symmetry.space_group_name_H-M   'P 1'
#
loop_
_entity.id
_entity.type
_entity.pdbx_description
1 polymer ?
#
loop_
_entity_poly.entity_id
_entity_poly.type
_entity_poly.pdbx_seq_one_letter_code
_entity_poly.pdbx_strand_id
1 'polypeptide(L)'
;MSRKEKRKAMKKMKRKQTRKELALKEQELINMEQEEAKRSVSVRIMFEERERAWTEAMEIRKQKRIEHEEEERRNKALEDEELSRKQQIKNANDDGEDDWEYVEEGPAEIIWKENEVLVKKKRVKVPKRNKDQQSIKEDSDRPTSNPLPPQSEAFDDYKNASLSAQQLIETVAEQVPHFGTEQDKDHCTFHLKTGACRFGQHCSRVHFYPDKSCTLLIKNMYNGPGLTWKQDEGLEVC
;
A
#
# COMPACT_ATOMS: atom_id res chain seq x y z
N MET A 1 59.20 -62.07 12.57
CA MET A 1 58.25 -61.13 13.19
C MET A 1 57.30 -61.86 14.12
N SER A 2 57.41 -61.59 15.41
CA SER A 2 56.55 -62.14 16.48
C SER A 2 55.10 -61.65 16.34
N ARG A 3 54.14 -62.46 16.78
CA ARG A 3 52.69 -62.13 16.82
C ARG A 3 52.43 -60.79 17.52
N LYS A 4 53.23 -60.45 18.53
CA LYS A 4 53.15 -59.18 19.29
C LYS A 4 53.51 -57.96 18.42
N GLU A 5 54.50 -58.10 17.54
CA GLU A 5 54.98 -57.02 16.66
C GLU A 5 53.97 -56.74 15.55
N LYS A 6 53.42 -57.79 14.93
CA LYS A 6 52.33 -57.67 13.94
C LYS A 6 51.12 -56.93 14.51
N ARG A 7 50.71 -57.26 15.75
CA ARG A 7 49.60 -56.59 16.43
C ARG A 7 49.89 -55.10 16.71
N LYS A 8 51.12 -54.76 17.10
CA LYS A 8 51.53 -53.36 17.32
C LYS A 8 51.53 -52.56 16.00
N ALA A 9 52.05 -53.14 14.93
CA ALA A 9 52.07 -52.52 13.60
C ALA A 9 50.64 -52.25 13.09
N MET A 10 49.74 -53.24 13.19
CA MET A 10 48.33 -53.09 12.83
C MET A 10 47.65 -51.97 13.63
N LYS A 11 47.84 -51.91 14.95
CA LYS A 11 47.28 -50.82 15.79
C LYS A 11 47.84 -49.44 15.41
N LYS A 12 49.13 -49.35 15.08
CA LYS A 12 49.77 -48.10 14.63
C LYS A 12 49.18 -47.63 13.30
N MET A 13 49.01 -48.55 12.34
CA MET A 13 48.38 -48.25 11.05
C MET A 13 46.93 -47.81 11.21
N LYS A 14 46.13 -48.52 12.02
CA LYS A 14 44.75 -48.14 12.30
C LYS A 14 44.65 -46.74 12.92
N ARG A 15 45.48 -46.42 13.92
CA ARG A 15 45.54 -45.08 14.53
C ARG A 15 45.93 -44.00 13.52
N LYS A 16 46.81 -44.30 12.56
CA LYS A 16 47.20 -43.37 11.50
C LYS A 16 46.04 -43.14 10.52
N GLN A 17 45.32 -44.19 10.15
CA GLN A 17 44.14 -44.09 9.28
C GLN A 17 43.02 -43.29 9.96
N THR A 18 42.70 -43.59 11.22
CA THR A 18 41.65 -42.85 11.96
C THR A 18 41.97 -41.37 12.10
N ARG A 19 43.24 -41.00 12.35
CA ARG A 19 43.65 -39.58 12.40
C ARG A 19 43.49 -38.89 11.05
N LYS A 20 43.82 -39.58 9.95
CA LYS A 20 43.63 -39.03 8.59
C LYS A 20 42.16 -38.87 8.24
N GLU A 21 41.33 -39.86 8.58
CA GLU A 21 39.88 -39.81 8.34
C GLU A 21 39.22 -38.68 9.13
N LEU A 22 39.59 -38.50 10.40
CA LEU A 22 39.10 -37.38 11.22
C LEU A 22 39.51 -36.02 10.63
N ALA A 23 40.77 -35.88 10.21
CA ALA A 23 41.24 -34.63 9.59
C ALA A 23 40.52 -34.31 8.26
N LEU A 24 40.22 -35.34 7.44
CA LEU A 24 39.44 -35.16 6.22
C LEU A 24 37.99 -34.76 6.53
N LYS A 25 37.35 -35.44 7.48
CA LYS A 25 35.99 -35.09 7.93
C LYS A 25 35.91 -33.68 8.49
N GLU A 26 36.90 -33.26 9.27
CA GLU A 26 36.99 -31.90 9.78
C GLU A 26 37.11 -30.87 8.64
N GLN A 27 37.95 -31.17 7.64
CA GLN A 27 38.09 -30.32 6.47
C GLN A 27 36.80 -30.25 5.61
N GLU A 28 36.09 -31.37 5.47
CA GLU A 28 34.80 -31.43 4.78
C GLU A 28 33.73 -30.60 5.51
N LEU A 29 33.65 -30.68 6.84
CA LEU A 29 32.73 -29.88 7.64
C LEU A 29 33.00 -28.37 7.48
N ILE A 30 34.28 -27.96 7.53
CA ILE A 30 34.68 -26.56 7.32
C ILE A 30 34.25 -26.09 5.92
N ASN A 31 34.43 -26.92 4.88
CA ASN A 31 34.01 -26.57 3.53
C ASN A 31 32.49 -26.43 3.41
N MET A 32 31.73 -27.34 4.02
CA MET A 32 30.27 -27.28 4.05
C MET A 32 29.77 -26.01 4.75
N GLU A 33 30.35 -25.67 5.90
CA GLU A 33 30.03 -24.45 6.64
C GLU A 33 30.36 -23.19 5.83
N GLN A 34 31.50 -23.17 5.13
CA GLN A 34 31.85 -22.07 4.23
C GLN A 34 30.90 -21.94 3.05
N GLU A 35 30.45 -23.04 2.46
CA GLU A 35 29.45 -22.98 1.39
C GLU A 35 28.09 -22.51 1.92
N GLU A 36 27.66 -22.96 3.09
CA GLU A 36 26.44 -22.49 3.74
C GLU A 36 26.50 -20.99 4.05
N ALA A 37 27.63 -20.50 4.55
CA ALA A 37 27.89 -19.08 4.75
C ALA A 37 27.85 -18.30 3.41
N LYS A 38 28.39 -18.84 2.32
CA LYS A 38 28.28 -18.23 0.99
C LYS A 38 26.83 -18.19 0.51
N ARG A 39 26.06 -19.25 0.73
CA ARG A 39 24.63 -19.31 0.38
C ARG A 39 23.84 -18.27 1.17
N SER A 40 24.04 -18.16 2.48
CA SER A 40 23.33 -17.18 3.31
C SER A 40 23.69 -15.74 2.93
N VAL A 41 24.96 -15.45 2.66
CA VAL A 41 25.41 -14.14 2.16
C VAL A 41 24.78 -13.83 0.80
N SER A 42 24.76 -14.79 -0.12
CA SER A 42 24.15 -14.61 -1.44
C SER A 42 22.65 -14.33 -1.34
N VAL A 43 21.92 -15.03 -0.46
CA VAL A 43 20.50 -14.77 -0.20
C VAL A 43 20.28 -13.36 0.34
N ARG A 44 21.13 -12.90 1.27
CA ARG A 44 21.04 -11.53 1.80
C ARG A 44 21.26 -10.47 0.73
N ILE A 45 22.27 -10.65 -0.12
CA ILE A 45 22.56 -9.73 -1.23
C ILE A 45 21.38 -9.66 -2.21
N MET A 46 20.82 -10.82 -2.61
CA MET A 46 19.66 -10.88 -3.50
C MET A 46 18.44 -10.16 -2.91
N PHE A 47 18.25 -10.25 -1.59
CA PHE A 47 17.19 -9.52 -0.90
C PHE A 47 17.42 -8.00 -0.92
N GLU A 48 18.64 -7.55 -0.57
CA GLU A 48 19.02 -6.13 -0.61
C GLU A 48 18.90 -5.53 -2.03
N GLU A 49 19.27 -6.30 -3.07
CA GLU A 49 19.11 -5.89 -4.47
C GLU A 49 17.65 -5.77 -4.88
N ARG A 50 16.79 -6.70 -4.43
CA ARG A 50 15.35 -6.63 -4.68
C ARG A 50 14.71 -5.41 -4.03
N GLU A 51 15.08 -5.10 -2.79
CA GLU A 51 14.61 -3.90 -2.09
C GLU A 51 15.05 -2.63 -2.82
N ARG A 52 16.31 -2.58 -3.28
CA ARG A 52 16.84 -1.45 -4.07
C ARG A 52 16.12 -1.30 -5.41
N ALA A 53 15.88 -2.40 -6.12
CA ALA A 53 15.15 -2.37 -7.39
C ALA A 53 13.70 -1.89 -7.20
N TRP A 54 13.06 -2.26 -6.09
CA TRP A 54 11.72 -1.80 -5.77
C TRP A 54 11.68 -0.30 -5.48
N THR A 55 12.62 0.22 -4.67
CA THR A 55 12.69 1.66 -4.39
C THR A 55 13.00 2.48 -5.64
N GLU A 56 13.92 2.02 -6.48
CA GLU A 56 14.24 2.66 -7.77
C GLU A 56 13.03 2.66 -8.71
N ALA A 57 12.31 1.53 -8.83
CA ALA A 57 11.10 1.46 -9.65
C ALA A 57 9.99 2.40 -9.15
N MET A 58 9.84 2.54 -7.82
CA MET A 58 8.92 3.48 -7.21
C MET A 58 9.30 4.93 -7.53
N GLU A 59 10.58 5.30 -7.46
CA GLU A 59 11.04 6.65 -7.79
C GLU A 59 10.87 6.95 -9.29
N ILE A 60 11.16 5.99 -10.18
CA ILE A 60 10.91 6.13 -11.62
C ILE A 60 9.42 6.34 -11.88
N ARG A 61 8.53 5.59 -11.21
CA ARG A 61 7.08 5.74 -11.39
C ARG A 61 6.60 7.12 -10.92
N LYS A 62 7.15 7.62 -9.82
CA LYS A 62 6.87 8.97 -9.31
C LYS A 62 7.38 10.04 -10.26
N GLN A 63 8.60 9.91 -10.77
CA GLN A 63 9.18 10.84 -11.74
C GLN A 63 8.36 10.90 -13.03
N LYS A 64 7.93 9.74 -13.56
CA LYS A 64 7.04 9.69 -14.73
C LYS A 64 5.69 10.37 -14.50
N ARG A 65 5.15 10.28 -13.28
CA ARG A 65 3.91 10.99 -12.92
C ARG A 65 4.12 12.51 -12.96
N ILE A 66 5.21 12.99 -12.37
CA ILE A 66 5.56 14.42 -12.38
C ILE A 66 5.78 14.91 -13.82
N GLU A 67 6.50 14.14 -14.64
CA GLU A 67 6.73 14.46 -16.04
C GLU A 67 5.43 14.52 -16.85
N HIS A 68 4.53 13.56 -16.63
CA HIS A 68 3.20 13.55 -17.24
C HIS A 68 2.37 14.77 -16.82
N GLU A 69 2.33 15.11 -15.53
CA GLU A 69 1.63 16.30 -15.01
C GLU A 69 2.25 17.60 -15.56
N GLU A 70 3.56 17.66 -15.74
CA GLU A 70 4.24 18.77 -16.41
C GLU A 70 3.90 18.88 -17.90
N GLU A 71 3.82 17.76 -18.60
CA GLU A 71 3.43 17.71 -20.01
C GLU A 71 1.98 18.11 -20.21
N GLU A 72 1.06 17.63 -19.37
CA GLU A 72 -0.34 18.08 -19.37
C GLU A 72 -0.45 19.58 -19.11
N ARG A 73 0.33 20.13 -18.16
CA ARG A 73 0.36 21.59 -17.91
C ARG A 73 0.87 22.36 -19.13
N ARG A 74 1.90 21.85 -19.83
CA ARG A 74 2.41 22.48 -21.07
C ARG A 74 1.37 22.43 -22.19
N ASN A 75 0.72 21.29 -22.40
CA ASN A 75 -0.31 21.12 -23.42
C ASN A 75 -1.51 22.02 -23.16
N LYS A 76 -1.98 22.09 -21.91
CA LYS A 76 -3.07 22.99 -21.51
C LYS A 76 -2.73 24.45 -21.79
N ALA A 77 -1.50 24.89 -21.49
CA ALA A 77 -1.07 26.25 -21.79
C ALA A 77 -1.08 26.56 -23.29
N LEU A 78 -0.69 25.59 -24.15
CA LEU A 78 -0.77 25.74 -25.61
C LEU A 78 -2.22 25.79 -26.10
N GLU A 79 -3.10 24.95 -25.56
CA GLU A 79 -4.54 24.96 -25.87
C GLU A 79 -5.19 26.30 -25.46
N ASP A 80 -4.87 26.82 -24.27
CA ASP A 80 -5.35 28.10 -23.79
C ASP A 80 -4.84 29.27 -24.68
N GLU A 81 -3.57 29.21 -25.14
CA GLU A 81 -3.03 30.19 -26.09
C GLU A 81 -3.72 30.11 -27.47
N GLU A 82 -3.97 28.90 -27.97
CA GLU A 82 -4.68 28.69 -29.24
C GLU A 82 -6.13 29.19 -29.15
N LEU A 83 -6.82 28.93 -28.04
CA LEU A 83 -8.17 29.41 -27.77
C LEU A 83 -8.22 30.94 -27.74
N SER A 84 -7.27 31.57 -27.04
CA SER A 84 -7.12 33.03 -27.01
C SER A 84 -6.91 33.61 -28.41
N ARG A 85 -6.04 32.98 -29.21
CA ARG A 85 -5.79 33.38 -30.61
C ARG A 85 -7.04 33.24 -31.49
N LYS A 86 -7.77 32.13 -31.37
CA LYS A 86 -9.06 31.92 -32.07
C LYS A 86 -10.10 32.94 -31.66
N GLN A 87 -10.16 33.28 -30.37
CA GLN A 87 -11.10 34.29 -29.86
C GLN A 87 -10.73 35.69 -30.34
N GLN A 88 -9.45 36.06 -30.41
CA GLN A 88 -9.00 37.31 -31.02
C GLN A 88 -9.37 37.38 -32.51
N ILE A 89 -9.16 36.30 -33.27
CA ILE A 89 -9.57 36.20 -34.68
C ILE A 89 -11.08 36.33 -34.81
N LYS A 90 -11.86 35.67 -33.95
CA LYS A 90 -13.32 35.78 -33.94
C LYS A 90 -13.78 37.20 -33.65
N ASN A 91 -13.22 37.85 -32.63
CA ASN A 91 -13.53 39.24 -32.29
C ASN A 91 -13.12 40.23 -33.39
N ALA A 92 -12.12 39.90 -34.22
CA ALA A 92 -11.69 40.71 -35.35
C ALA A 92 -12.50 40.50 -36.63
N ASN A 93 -13.26 39.39 -36.73
CA ASN A 93 -14.15 39.06 -37.86
C ASN A 93 -15.65 39.12 -37.47
N ASP A 94 -15.97 39.56 -36.25
CA ASP A 94 -17.34 39.74 -35.78
C ASP A 94 -17.83 41.12 -36.20
N ASP A 95 -18.26 41.21 -37.45
CA ASP A 95 -18.96 42.36 -38.02
C ASP A 95 -20.40 42.41 -37.48
N GLY A 96 -20.58 42.42 -36.15
CA GLY A 96 -21.82 42.72 -35.43
C GLY A 96 -23.13 42.27 -36.10
N GLU A 97 -23.31 40.97 -36.33
CA GLU A 97 -24.63 40.46 -36.71
C GLU A 97 -25.48 40.30 -35.44
N ASP A 98 -26.23 41.36 -35.17
CA ASP A 98 -27.10 41.57 -34.01
C ASP A 98 -28.26 40.54 -33.98
N ASP A 99 -28.02 39.37 -33.37
CA ASP A 99 -28.96 38.24 -33.25
C ASP A 99 -30.13 38.55 -32.28
N TRP A 100 -31.11 39.30 -32.77
CA TRP A 100 -32.38 39.56 -32.09
C TRP A 100 -33.45 38.54 -32.49
N GLU A 101 -34.12 37.93 -31.50
CA GLU A 101 -35.33 37.11 -31.73
C GLU A 101 -36.60 37.90 -31.38
N TYR A 102 -37.60 37.88 -32.28
CA TYR A 102 -38.90 38.53 -32.07
C TYR A 102 -39.88 37.59 -31.38
N VAL A 103 -40.13 37.83 -30.09
CA VAL A 103 -41.14 37.09 -29.31
C VAL A 103 -42.47 37.87 -29.30
N GLU A 104 -43.58 37.17 -29.50
CA GLU A 104 -44.94 37.71 -29.38
C GLU A 104 -45.35 37.71 -27.90
N GLU A 105 -45.31 38.85 -27.22
CA GLU A 105 -45.68 38.95 -25.80
C GLU A 105 -46.90 39.89 -25.63
N GLY A 106 -48.06 39.28 -25.37
CA GLY A 106 -49.28 39.96 -24.94
C GLY A 106 -50.58 39.47 -25.60
N PRO A 107 -51.73 39.44 -24.89
CA PRO A 107 -53.02 39.02 -25.44
C PRO A 107 -53.45 39.95 -26.59
N ALA A 108 -53.94 39.35 -27.68
CA ALA A 108 -54.24 40.07 -28.91
C ALA A 108 -55.32 41.14 -28.71
N GLU A 109 -55.06 42.38 -29.14
CA GLU A 109 -56.06 43.43 -29.17
C GLU A 109 -57.00 43.20 -30.37
N ILE A 110 -58.24 42.84 -30.07
CA ILE A 110 -59.31 42.64 -31.06
C ILE A 110 -60.04 43.97 -31.24
N ILE A 111 -59.86 44.60 -32.40
CA ILE A 111 -60.56 45.85 -32.74
C ILE A 111 -61.71 45.51 -33.68
N TRP A 112 -62.94 45.78 -33.24
CA TRP A 112 -64.15 45.59 -34.05
C TRP A 112 -64.44 46.84 -34.86
N LYS A 113 -64.44 46.73 -36.20
CA LYS A 113 -64.98 47.75 -37.10
C LYS A 113 -65.99 47.09 -38.03
N GLU A 114 -67.10 47.78 -38.29
CA GLU A 114 -68.33 47.26 -38.92
C GLU A 114 -68.09 46.23 -40.04
N ASN A 115 -68.29 44.95 -39.68
CA ASN A 115 -68.20 43.71 -40.46
C ASN A 115 -66.81 43.10 -40.75
N GLU A 116 -65.71 43.59 -40.18
CA GLU A 116 -64.41 42.90 -40.26
C GLU A 116 -63.63 42.92 -38.93
N VAL A 117 -63.04 41.78 -38.56
CA VAL A 117 -62.23 41.62 -37.34
C VAL A 117 -60.75 41.75 -37.69
N LEU A 118 -60.10 42.80 -37.19
CA LEU A 118 -58.65 43.00 -37.33
C LEU A 118 -57.93 42.63 -36.02
N VAL A 119 -57.19 41.52 -36.06
CA VAL A 119 -56.36 41.05 -34.94
C VAL A 119 -54.95 41.59 -35.12
N LYS A 120 -54.54 42.57 -34.30
CA LYS A 120 -53.17 43.09 -34.30
C LYS A 120 -52.39 42.55 -33.10
N LYS A 121 -51.28 41.87 -33.37
CA LYS A 121 -50.31 41.42 -32.35
C LYS A 121 -49.11 42.36 -32.33
N LYS A 122 -48.68 42.80 -31.15
CA LYS A 122 -47.40 43.51 -30.97
C LYS A 122 -46.27 42.50 -30.76
N ARG A 123 -45.12 42.73 -31.40
CA ARG A 123 -43.88 41.94 -31.22
C ARG A 123 -42.83 42.81 -30.53
N VAL A 124 -42.08 42.24 -29.60
CA VAL A 124 -40.99 42.92 -28.88
C VAL A 124 -39.67 42.18 -29.14
N LYS A 125 -38.57 42.92 -29.32
CA LYS A 125 -37.22 42.34 -29.45
C LYS A 125 -36.64 42.04 -28.07
N VAL A 126 -36.19 40.80 -27.86
CA VAL A 126 -35.56 40.37 -26.60
C VAL A 126 -34.24 39.67 -26.91
N PRO A 127 -33.16 39.91 -26.14
CA PRO A 127 -31.87 39.25 -26.37
C PRO A 127 -31.94 37.75 -26.03
N LYS A 128 -31.38 36.88 -26.87
CA LYS A 128 -31.36 35.43 -26.66
C LYS A 128 -30.58 35.06 -25.39
N ARG A 129 -31.15 34.20 -24.54
CA ARG A 129 -30.45 33.54 -23.42
C ARG A 129 -29.99 32.15 -23.85
N ASN A 130 -28.69 31.91 -23.77
CA ASN A 130 -28.10 30.59 -24.04
C ASN A 130 -28.54 29.57 -22.97
N LYS A 131 -29.07 28.42 -23.42
CA LYS A 131 -29.35 27.25 -22.58
C LYS A 131 -28.13 26.34 -22.51
N ASP A 132 -27.09 26.75 -21.81
CA ASP A 132 -25.97 25.88 -21.44
C ASP A 132 -25.43 26.28 -20.08
N GLN A 133 -26.21 25.99 -19.03
CA GLN A 133 -25.69 25.88 -17.67
C GLN A 133 -25.66 24.39 -17.35
N GLN A 134 -24.57 23.76 -17.79
CA GLN A 134 -24.26 22.37 -17.51
C GLN A 134 -24.11 22.15 -16.00
N SER A 135 -24.54 20.96 -15.58
CA SER A 135 -24.35 20.38 -14.26
C SER A 135 -22.97 20.67 -13.67
N ILE A 136 -22.96 21.30 -12.50
CA ILE A 136 -21.79 21.36 -11.61
C ILE A 136 -21.45 19.91 -11.25
N LYS A 137 -20.45 19.32 -11.89
CA LYS A 137 -19.74 18.18 -11.32
C LYS A 137 -18.92 18.74 -10.17
N GLU A 138 -19.10 18.17 -8.99
CA GLU A 138 -18.30 18.50 -7.81
C GLU A 138 -16.82 18.30 -8.15
N ASP A 139 -16.09 19.40 -8.06
CA ASP A 139 -14.66 19.52 -8.26
C ASP A 139 -13.93 18.80 -7.12
N SER A 140 -13.23 17.72 -7.46
CA SER A 140 -12.44 16.92 -6.52
C SER A 140 -11.17 17.62 -6.04
N ASP A 141 -10.82 18.78 -6.59
CA ASP A 141 -9.61 19.54 -6.23
C ASP A 141 -9.90 20.64 -5.20
N ARG A 142 -10.69 20.34 -4.17
CA ARG A 142 -10.75 21.21 -2.99
C ARG A 142 -9.48 21.00 -2.17
N PRO A 143 -8.62 22.02 -1.98
CA PRO A 143 -7.46 21.91 -1.11
C PRO A 143 -7.98 21.80 0.32
N THR A 144 -8.09 20.58 0.82
CA THR A 144 -8.31 20.38 2.25
C THR A 144 -7.03 20.82 2.95
N SER A 145 -7.15 21.76 3.87
CA SER A 145 -6.07 22.24 4.74
C SER A 145 -5.55 21.17 5.71
N ASN A 146 -6.03 19.94 5.57
CA ASN A 146 -5.63 18.78 6.34
C ASN A 146 -4.95 17.78 5.39
N PRO A 147 -3.62 17.60 5.46
CA PRO A 147 -2.87 16.67 4.61
C PRO A 147 -3.13 15.20 4.92
N LEU A 148 -4.02 14.90 5.87
CA LEU A 148 -4.44 13.55 6.18
C LEU A 148 -5.68 13.22 5.34
N PRO A 149 -5.67 12.09 4.60
CA PRO A 149 -6.85 11.63 3.88
C PRO A 149 -8.05 11.56 4.85
N PRO A 150 -9.28 11.84 4.36
CA PRO A 150 -10.47 11.65 5.18
C PRO A 150 -10.44 10.23 5.76
N GLN A 151 -10.75 10.09 7.05
CA GLN A 151 -10.53 8.83 7.76
C GLN A 151 -11.17 7.61 7.08
N SER A 152 -12.20 7.80 6.24
CA SER A 152 -12.81 6.76 5.42
C SER A 152 -11.84 6.16 4.38
N GLU A 153 -11.08 6.97 3.67
CA GLU A 153 -10.16 6.49 2.62
C GLU A 153 -8.93 5.79 3.22
N ALA A 154 -8.40 6.33 4.33
CA ALA A 154 -7.33 5.65 5.07
C ALA A 154 -7.78 4.32 5.69
N PHE A 155 -9.06 4.20 6.05
CA PHE A 155 -9.63 2.95 6.57
C PHE A 155 -9.82 1.90 5.47
N ASP A 156 -10.23 2.31 4.28
CA ASP A 156 -10.41 1.38 3.16
C ASP A 156 -9.06 0.89 2.62
N ASP A 157 -8.03 1.73 2.57
CA ASP A 157 -6.67 1.28 2.23
C ASP A 157 -6.08 0.35 3.28
N TYR A 158 -6.34 0.58 4.58
CA TYR A 158 -5.96 -0.35 5.65
C TYR A 158 -6.65 -1.72 5.52
N LYS A 159 -7.92 -1.73 5.11
CA LYS A 159 -8.73 -2.94 4.95
C LYS A 159 -8.35 -3.72 3.68
N ASN A 160 -7.93 -3.03 2.62
CA ASN A 160 -7.65 -3.62 1.32
C ASN A 160 -6.16 -3.95 1.08
N ALA A 161 -5.22 -3.24 1.73
CA ALA A 161 -3.78 -3.51 1.59
C ALA A 161 -3.30 -4.69 2.46
N SER A 162 -4.10 -5.11 3.43
CA SER A 162 -3.76 -6.16 4.35
C SER A 162 -4.70 -7.35 4.12
N LEU A 163 -4.16 -8.43 3.55
CA LEU A 163 -4.55 -9.76 4.02
C LEU A 163 -4.10 -9.84 5.48
N SER A 164 -4.89 -9.20 6.35
CA SER A 164 -4.45 -8.75 7.66
C SER A 164 -4.33 -9.96 8.58
N ALA A 165 -3.50 -9.87 9.62
CA ALA A 165 -3.39 -10.92 10.63
C ALA A 165 -4.76 -11.44 11.12
N GLN A 166 -5.81 -10.62 11.07
CA GLN A 166 -7.19 -11.01 11.38
C GLN A 166 -7.73 -12.05 10.40
N GLN A 167 -7.51 -11.91 9.08
CA GLN A 167 -7.93 -12.89 8.08
C GLN A 167 -7.15 -14.21 8.18
N LEU A 168 -5.87 -14.17 8.57
CA LEU A 168 -5.12 -15.39 8.87
C LEU A 168 -5.67 -16.10 10.12
N ILE A 169 -5.95 -15.34 11.18
CA ILE A 169 -6.59 -15.86 12.39
C ILE A 169 -7.99 -16.43 12.06
N GLU A 170 -8.75 -15.78 11.20
CA GLU A 170 -10.10 -16.19 10.77
C GLU A 170 -10.05 -17.44 9.88
N THR A 171 -9.08 -17.53 8.96
CA THR A 171 -8.85 -18.74 8.14
C THR A 171 -8.46 -19.94 9.01
N VAL A 172 -7.63 -19.72 10.03
CA VAL A 172 -7.27 -20.79 11.00
C VAL A 172 -8.46 -21.12 11.90
N ALA A 173 -9.30 -20.12 12.25
CA ALA A 173 -10.51 -20.32 13.02
C ALA A 173 -11.58 -21.15 12.30
N GLU A 174 -11.65 -21.07 10.96
CA GLU A 174 -12.53 -21.91 10.16
C GLU A 174 -12.06 -23.37 10.08
N GLN A 175 -10.76 -23.62 10.22
CA GLN A 175 -10.17 -24.97 10.15
C GLN A 175 -10.14 -25.68 11.51
N VAL A 176 -10.09 -24.93 12.62
CA VAL A 176 -9.98 -25.49 13.98
C VAL A 176 -11.21 -25.08 14.81
N PRO A 177 -12.05 -26.04 15.26
CA PRO A 177 -13.17 -25.73 16.13
C PRO A 177 -12.68 -25.01 17.40
N HIS A 178 -13.27 -23.86 17.70
CA HIS A 178 -13.01 -23.05 18.92
C HIS A 178 -11.71 -22.24 18.95
N PHE A 179 -11.02 -22.06 17.81
CA PHE A 179 -9.76 -21.29 17.74
C PHE A 179 -9.87 -19.92 18.43
N GLY A 180 -8.93 -19.65 19.33
CA GLY A 180 -8.84 -18.38 20.05
C GLY A 180 -9.91 -18.12 21.13
N THR A 181 -10.75 -19.10 21.42
CA THR A 181 -11.66 -19.10 22.57
C THR A 181 -11.02 -19.84 23.77
N GLU A 182 -11.60 -19.71 24.97
CA GLU A 182 -11.11 -20.43 26.15
C GLU A 182 -11.24 -21.96 26.05
N GLN A 183 -11.99 -22.45 25.06
CA GLN A 183 -12.14 -23.88 24.80
C GLN A 183 -11.01 -24.45 23.95
N ASP A 184 -10.19 -23.59 23.32
CA ASP A 184 -8.98 -24.00 22.62
C ASP A 184 -7.90 -24.40 23.63
N LYS A 185 -7.63 -25.70 23.71
CA LYS A 185 -6.64 -26.26 24.63
C LYS A 185 -5.22 -26.22 24.08
N ASP A 186 -5.09 -26.18 22.75
CA ASP A 186 -3.82 -26.30 22.06
C ASP A 186 -3.14 -24.93 21.92
N HIS A 187 -3.92 -23.87 21.71
CA HIS A 187 -3.38 -22.51 21.57
C HIS A 187 -3.44 -21.69 22.86
N CYS A 188 -2.44 -20.84 23.06
CA CYS A 188 -2.37 -19.96 24.21
C CYS A 188 -3.30 -18.76 24.00
N THR A 189 -4.44 -18.75 24.70
CA THR A 189 -5.40 -17.63 24.66
C THR A 189 -4.82 -16.29 25.07
N PHE A 190 -3.87 -16.29 26.03
CA PHE A 190 -3.17 -15.07 26.45
C PHE A 190 -2.30 -14.54 25.32
N HIS A 191 -1.43 -15.37 24.73
CA HIS A 191 -0.57 -14.94 23.64
C HIS A 191 -1.37 -14.49 22.41
N LEU A 192 -2.45 -15.20 22.06
CA LEU A 192 -3.25 -14.85 20.90
C LEU A 192 -3.99 -13.51 21.07
N LYS A 193 -4.49 -13.21 22.28
CA LYS A 193 -5.24 -11.96 22.53
C LYS A 193 -4.35 -10.76 22.84
N THR A 194 -3.27 -10.95 23.61
CA THR A 194 -2.45 -9.84 24.11
C THR A 194 -1.07 -9.75 23.44
N GLY A 195 -0.68 -10.74 22.64
CA GLY A 195 0.67 -10.87 22.09
C GLY A 195 1.74 -11.28 23.12
N ALA A 196 1.38 -11.44 24.39
CA ALA A 196 2.31 -11.74 25.47
C ALA A 196 1.77 -12.79 26.45
N CYS A 197 2.61 -13.74 26.83
CA CYS A 197 2.28 -14.78 27.80
C CYS A 197 3.30 -14.78 28.93
N ARG A 198 2.83 -14.87 30.18
CA ARG A 198 3.69 -14.90 31.39
C ARG A 198 4.66 -16.08 31.43
N PHE A 199 4.32 -17.17 30.74
CA PHE A 199 5.17 -18.37 30.66
C PHE A 199 6.21 -18.28 29.54
N GLY A 200 6.13 -17.27 28.67
CA GLY A 200 7.05 -17.08 27.56
C GLY A 200 7.17 -18.35 26.70
N GLN A 201 8.39 -18.79 26.44
CA GLN A 201 8.65 -20.00 25.65
C GLN A 201 8.32 -21.30 26.40
N HIS A 202 8.24 -21.26 27.73
CA HIS A 202 7.90 -22.43 28.55
C HIS A 202 6.38 -22.62 28.69
N CYS A 203 5.58 -21.97 27.86
CA CYS A 203 4.15 -22.21 27.85
C CYS A 203 3.87 -23.62 27.34
N SER A 204 2.96 -24.35 28.00
CA SER A 204 2.52 -25.66 27.52
C SER A 204 1.61 -25.59 26.30
N ARG A 205 1.18 -24.37 25.91
CA ARG A 205 0.27 -24.11 24.78
C ARG A 205 1.01 -23.39 23.67
N VAL A 206 0.58 -23.59 22.43
CA VAL A 206 1.21 -23.06 21.23
C VAL A 206 1.05 -21.54 21.15
N HIS A 207 2.14 -20.85 20.83
CA HIS A 207 2.20 -19.42 20.54
C HIS A 207 2.28 -19.19 19.03
N PHE A 208 1.32 -18.46 18.48
CA PHE A 208 1.26 -18.15 17.06
C PHE A 208 1.86 -16.78 16.77
N TYR A 209 2.93 -16.75 15.98
CA TYR A 209 3.57 -15.53 15.50
C TYR A 209 3.24 -15.33 14.02
N PRO A 210 2.39 -14.36 13.66
CA PRO A 210 2.07 -14.11 12.26
C PRO A 210 3.26 -13.47 11.52
N ASP A 211 3.56 -13.95 10.31
CA ASP A 211 4.62 -13.39 9.44
C ASP A 211 4.36 -11.93 9.04
N LYS A 212 3.09 -11.54 8.98
CA LYS A 212 2.64 -10.18 8.68
C LYS A 212 1.63 -9.75 9.72
N SER A 213 1.86 -8.59 10.35
CA SER A 213 0.92 -8.00 11.30
C SER A 213 0.89 -6.48 11.17
N CYS A 214 -0.26 -5.89 11.48
CA CYS A 214 -0.44 -4.43 11.55
C CYS A 214 -0.05 -3.86 12.92
N THR A 215 0.28 -4.71 13.89
CA THR A 215 0.61 -4.36 15.27
C THR A 215 2.01 -4.84 15.64
N LEU A 216 2.87 -3.93 16.10
CA LEU A 216 4.22 -4.23 16.55
C LEU A 216 4.28 -4.28 18.09
N LEU A 217 4.94 -5.29 18.64
CA LEU A 217 5.20 -5.42 20.08
C LEU A 217 6.68 -5.15 20.38
N ILE A 218 6.97 -4.03 21.04
CA ILE A 218 8.31 -3.71 21.54
C ILE A 218 8.36 -4.07 23.03
N LYS A 219 9.01 -5.19 23.34
CA LYS A 219 9.17 -5.62 24.74
C LYS A 219 10.03 -4.61 25.49
N ASN A 220 9.64 -4.31 26.72
CA ASN A 220 10.40 -3.46 27.65
C ASN A 220 10.74 -2.04 27.13
N MET A 221 9.88 -1.46 26.27
CA MET A 221 10.11 -0.13 25.68
C MET A 221 10.07 0.99 26.72
N TYR A 222 9.21 0.87 27.75
CA TYR A 222 9.03 1.89 28.77
C TYR A 222 9.47 1.35 30.15
N ASN A 223 10.58 1.89 30.64
CA ASN A 223 11.06 1.65 32.00
C ASN A 223 10.66 2.84 32.88
N GLY A 224 9.56 2.70 33.61
CA GLY A 224 9.09 3.73 34.53
C GLY A 224 10.11 4.02 35.65
N PRO A 225 10.17 5.25 36.17
CA PRO A 225 11.07 5.60 37.28
C PRO A 225 10.75 4.71 38.50
N GLY A 226 11.73 3.90 38.93
CA GLY A 226 11.59 2.94 40.03
C GLY A 226 11.69 1.47 39.61
N LEU A 227 11.61 1.16 38.32
CA LEU A 227 11.89 -0.18 37.78
C LEU A 227 13.41 -0.31 37.59
N THR A 228 14.09 -0.88 38.58
CA THR A 228 15.53 -1.11 38.50
C THR A 228 15.83 -2.16 37.42
N TRP A 229 16.81 -1.86 36.57
CA TRP A 229 17.26 -2.57 35.37
C TRP A 229 17.86 -3.97 35.64
N LYS A 230 17.49 -4.60 36.76
CA LYS A 230 18.11 -5.83 37.30
C LYS A 230 17.28 -7.11 37.10
N GLN A 231 16.20 -7.06 36.32
CA GLN A 231 15.34 -8.25 36.10
C GLN A 231 15.60 -8.98 34.78
N ASP A 232 16.52 -8.51 33.92
CA ASP A 232 16.79 -9.16 32.62
C ASP A 232 17.86 -10.26 32.65
N GLU A 233 18.47 -10.58 33.79
CA GLU A 233 19.44 -11.70 33.89
C GLU A 233 18.79 -13.07 34.21
N GLY A 234 17.47 -13.21 34.08
CA GLY A 234 16.74 -14.40 34.50
C GLY A 234 16.12 -15.26 33.40
N LEU A 235 16.20 -14.86 32.12
CA LEU A 235 15.45 -15.52 31.04
C LEU A 235 16.31 -15.92 29.84
N GLU A 236 17.57 -16.28 30.05
CA GLU A 236 18.38 -17.03 29.08
C GLU A 236 19.30 -18.03 29.80
N VAL A 237 18.74 -19.11 30.36
CA VAL A 237 19.52 -20.34 30.55
C VAL A 237 18.60 -21.56 30.63
N CYS A 238 18.73 -22.41 29.61
CA CYS A 238 18.50 -23.87 29.49
C CYS A 238 17.77 -24.19 28.18
#